data_AF-A0A3P6S3E2-F1
#
_entry.id   AF-A0A3P6S3E2-F1
#
_cell.length_a   1.000
_cell.length_b   1.000
_cell.length_c   1.000
_cell.angle_alpha   90.00
_cell.angle_beta   90.00
_cell.angle_gamma   90.00
#
_symmetry.space_group_name_H-M   'P 1'
#
loop_
_entity.id
_entity.type
_entity.pdbx_description
1 polymer ?
#
loop_
_entity_poly.entity_id
_entity_poly.type
_entity_poly.pdbx_seq_one_letter_code
_entity_poly.pdbx_strand_id
1 'polypeptide(L)'
;MKSICYLLQRKLEYKCKFDSQCEINKSTRNVCQYCRFQKCLENGMSTALVLNETERQAKRNLIQENRTKRELERIRALIKATSLSSRQEEFKATIDQITASYCRIIDVPLRVVNNDRFQKNK
;
A
#
# COMPACT_ATOMS: atom_id res chain seq x y z
N MET A 1 -24.05 -2.79 -17.54
CA MET A 1 -24.69 -1.46 -17.48
C MET A 1 -23.58 -0.42 -17.46
N LYS A 2 -23.29 0.25 -18.57
CA LYS A 2 -22.32 1.36 -18.57
C LYS A 2 -22.97 2.51 -17.81
N SER A 3 -22.45 2.75 -16.60
CA SER A 3 -22.92 3.68 -15.57
C SER A 3 -23.07 5.11 -16.12
N ILE A 4 -24.05 5.83 -15.58
CA ILE A 4 -24.23 7.29 -15.68
C ILE A 4 -22.93 8.07 -15.51
N CYS A 5 -21.93 7.50 -14.82
CA CYS A 5 -20.60 8.05 -14.69
C CYS A 5 -20.01 8.53 -16.03
N TYR A 6 -20.04 7.71 -17.08
CA TYR A 6 -19.50 8.14 -18.39
C TYR A 6 -20.29 9.32 -19.00
N LEU A 7 -21.59 9.39 -18.71
CA LEU A 7 -22.49 10.39 -19.29
C LEU A 7 -22.29 11.78 -18.64
N LEU A 8 -22.05 11.84 -17.33
CA LEU A 8 -21.80 13.09 -16.60
C LEU A 8 -20.40 13.66 -16.83
N GLN A 9 -19.40 12.80 -17.05
CA GLN A 9 -18.00 13.21 -17.07
C GLN A 9 -17.58 14.01 -18.31
N ARG A 10 -18.19 13.75 -19.47
CA ARG A 10 -17.72 14.34 -20.73
C ARG A 10 -18.35 15.70 -21.04
N LYS A 11 -19.19 16.26 -20.14
CA LYS A 11 -20.01 17.46 -20.41
C LYS A 11 -20.64 17.43 -21.81
N LEU A 12 -21.00 16.22 -22.28
CA LEU A 12 -21.63 16.04 -23.58
C LEU A 12 -23.08 16.43 -23.40
N GLU A 13 -23.47 17.57 -23.97
CA GLU A 13 -24.88 17.89 -24.16
C GLU A 13 -25.48 16.83 -25.09
N TYR A 14 -26.16 15.84 -24.50
CA TYR A 14 -26.93 14.91 -25.30
C TYR A 14 -28.11 15.65 -25.90
N LYS A 15 -28.23 15.63 -27.23
CA LYS A 15 -29.39 16.15 -27.96
C LYS A 15 -30.09 14.99 -28.63
N CYS A 16 -31.41 14.92 -28.49
CA CYS A 16 -32.20 13.97 -29.25
C CYS A 16 -32.19 14.37 -30.73
N LYS A 17 -32.13 13.39 -31.63
CA LYS A 17 -32.27 13.61 -33.08
C LYS A 17 -33.73 13.55 -33.56
N PHE A 18 -34.64 13.25 -32.64
CA PHE A 18 -36.08 13.05 -32.84
C PHE A 18 -36.83 13.85 -31.76
N ASP A 19 -38.05 13.45 -31.41
CA ASP A 19 -38.96 14.19 -30.51
C ASP A 19 -38.71 13.95 -29.01
N SER A 20 -37.48 13.62 -28.62
CA SER A 20 -37.13 13.34 -27.20
C SER A 20 -37.95 12.21 -26.51
N GLN A 21 -38.68 11.41 -27.27
CA GLN A 21 -39.53 10.30 -26.78
C GLN A 21 -39.08 8.92 -27.32
N CYS A 22 -37.79 8.75 -27.59
CA CYS A 22 -37.28 7.48 -28.12
C CYS A 22 -37.52 6.32 -27.14
N GLU A 23 -38.11 5.23 -27.62
CA GLU A 23 -38.28 4.02 -26.83
C GLU A 23 -36.92 3.38 -26.51
N ILE A 24 -36.65 3.12 -25.22
CA ILE A 24 -35.40 2.54 -24.74
C ILE A 24 -35.62 1.10 -24.29
N ASN A 25 -35.11 0.16 -25.09
CA ASN A 25 -35.08 -1.27 -24.83
C ASN A 25 -33.65 -1.84 -25.07
N LYS A 26 -33.46 -3.17 -24.98
CA LYS A 26 -32.12 -3.78 -25.08
C LYS A 26 -31.43 -3.51 -26.42
N SER A 27 -32.17 -3.46 -27.53
CA SER A 27 -31.64 -3.19 -28.88
C SER A 27 -31.52 -1.69 -29.16
N THR A 28 -32.46 -0.86 -28.69
CA THR A 28 -32.52 0.58 -29.02
C THR A 28 -31.79 1.50 -28.04
N ARG A 29 -31.36 1.04 -26.86
CA ARG A 29 -30.71 1.88 -25.83
C ARG A 29 -29.44 2.62 -26.25
N ASN A 30 -28.83 2.27 -27.38
CA ASN A 30 -27.65 2.97 -27.90
C ASN A 30 -27.99 3.94 -29.05
N VAL A 31 -29.24 3.99 -29.50
CA VAL A 31 -29.72 4.85 -30.59
C VAL A 31 -29.78 6.32 -30.16
N CYS A 32 -30.34 6.58 -28.98
CA CYS A 32 -30.47 7.94 -28.44
C CYS A 32 -29.87 8.03 -27.03
N GLN A 33 -28.75 8.74 -26.92
CA GLN A 33 -28.09 8.97 -25.62
C GLN A 33 -28.90 9.89 -24.72
N TYR A 34 -29.60 10.88 -25.29
CA TYR A 34 -30.44 11.82 -24.55
C TYR A 34 -31.60 11.10 -23.85
N CYS A 35 -32.46 10.41 -24.62
CA CYS A 35 -33.63 9.71 -24.07
C CYS A 35 -33.22 8.61 -23.09
N ARG A 36 -32.08 7.95 -23.33
CA ARG A 36 -31.52 7.00 -22.36
C ARG A 36 -31.12 7.67 -21.06
N PHE A 37 -30.42 8.80 -21.12
CA PHE A 37 -30.00 9.53 -19.94
C PHE A 37 -31.19 10.03 -19.14
N GLN A 38 -32.18 10.64 -19.80
CA GLN A 38 -33.43 11.10 -19.16
C GLN A 38 -34.16 9.94 -18.46
N LYS A 39 -34.36 8.82 -19.17
CA LYS A 39 -34.98 7.63 -18.58
C LYS A 39 -34.19 7.07 -17.39
N CYS A 40 -32.86 7.18 -17.38
CA CYS A 40 -32.06 6.78 -16.23
C CYS A 40 -32.33 7.69 -15.00
N LEU A 41 -32.49 8.99 -15.19
CA LEU A 41 -32.84 9.93 -14.11
C LEU A 41 -34.28 9.69 -13.62
N GLU A 42 -35.24 9.49 -14.52
CA GLU A 42 -36.64 9.17 -14.19
C GLU A 42 -36.75 7.88 -13.36
N ASN A 43 -35.91 6.88 -13.63
CA ASN A 43 -35.83 5.65 -12.83
C ASN A 43 -35.07 5.83 -11.50
N GLY A 44 -34.76 7.06 -11.09
CA GLY A 44 -34.20 7.37 -9.77
C GLY A 44 -32.68 7.21 -9.65
N MET A 45 -31.95 7.13 -10.76
CA MET A 45 -30.48 7.11 -10.65
C MET A 45 -29.95 8.49 -10.24
N SER A 46 -29.28 8.54 -9.09
CA SER A 46 -28.73 9.78 -8.55
C SER A 46 -27.38 10.13 -9.15
N THR A 47 -27.26 11.36 -9.66
CA THR A 47 -26.00 11.95 -10.14
C THR A 47 -25.05 12.28 -8.98
N ALA A 48 -25.58 12.52 -7.77
CA ALA A 48 -24.79 12.86 -6.59
C ALA A 48 -23.92 11.69 -6.09
N LEU A 49 -24.26 10.45 -6.46
CA LEU A 49 -23.46 9.26 -6.13
C LEU A 49 -22.32 9.00 -7.12
N VAL A 50 -22.18 9.84 -8.14
CA VAL A 50 -21.11 9.74 -9.13
C VAL A 50 -19.92 10.57 -8.66
N LEU A 51 -18.83 9.87 -8.32
CA LEU A 51 -17.57 10.52 -7.95
C LEU A 51 -17.07 11.43 -9.07
N ASN A 52 -16.67 12.64 -8.68
CA ASN A 52 -15.97 13.57 -9.56
C ASN A 52 -14.56 13.06 -9.88
N GLU A 53 -13.85 13.74 -10.78
CA GLU A 53 -12.53 13.26 -11.23
C GLU A 53 -11.51 13.21 -10.09
N THR A 54 -11.50 14.21 -9.21
CA THR A 54 -10.62 14.30 -8.04
C THR A 54 -10.88 13.15 -7.07
N GLU A 55 -12.14 12.91 -6.71
CA GLU A 55 -12.54 11.82 -5.80
C GLU A 55 -12.23 10.45 -6.39
N ARG A 56 -12.43 10.27 -7.70
CA ARG A 56 -12.07 9.03 -8.37
C ARG A 56 -10.56 8.81 -8.33
N GLN A 57 -9.78 9.86 -8.59
CA GLN A 57 -8.32 9.74 -8.56
C GLN A 57 -7.84 9.43 -7.14
N ALA A 58 -8.39 10.10 -6.11
CA ALA A 58 -8.10 9.79 -4.72
C ALA A 58 -8.43 8.33 -4.38
N LYS A 59 -9.60 7.82 -4.80
CA LYS A 59 -9.98 6.41 -4.63
C LYS A 59 -9.02 5.45 -5.34
N ARG A 60 -8.56 5.80 -6.55
CA ARG A 60 -7.58 4.99 -7.30
C ARG A 60 -6.24 4.92 -6.57
N ASN A 61 -5.75 6.06 -6.09
CA ASN A 61 -4.49 6.15 -5.34
C ASN A 61 -4.59 5.33 -4.04
N LEU A 62 -5.68 5.50 -3.29
CA LEU A 62 -5.93 4.73 -2.06
C LEU A 62 -5.96 3.22 -2.32
N ILE A 63 -6.59 2.77 -3.40
CA ILE A 63 -6.60 1.34 -3.78
C ILE A 63 -5.18 0.87 -4.08
N GLN A 64 -4.40 1.66 -4.81
CA GLN A 64 -3.03 1.30 -5.17
C GLN A 64 -2.13 1.23 -3.94
N GLU A 65 -2.19 2.23 -3.06
CA GLU A 65 -1.46 2.27 -1.79
C GLU A 65 -1.81 1.08 -0.88
N ASN A 66 -3.09 0.71 -0.80
CA ASN A 66 -3.48 -0.47 -0.03
C ASN A 66 -2.94 -1.77 -0.62
N ARG A 67 -2.84 -1.86 -1.95
CA ARG A 67 -2.22 -3.03 -2.62
C ARG A 67 -0.73 -3.10 -2.33
N THR A 68 -0.01 -1.99 -2.45
CA THR A 68 1.43 -1.94 -2.18
C THR A 68 1.72 -2.22 -0.70
N LYS A 69 0.92 -1.69 0.22
CA LYS A 69 1.03 -1.98 1.65
C LYS A 69 0.89 -3.48 1.95
N ARG A 70 -0.14 -4.14 1.41
CA ARG A 70 -0.35 -5.59 1.57
C ARG A 70 0.81 -6.40 0.99
N GLU A 71 1.37 -5.96 -0.13
CA GLU A 71 2.52 -6.64 -0.73
C GLU A 71 3.78 -6.49 0.13
N LEU A 72 4.04 -5.29 0.63
CA LEU A 72 5.16 -5.05 1.57
C LEU A 72 5.01 -5.88 2.85
N GLU A 73 3.80 -6.01 3.38
CA GLU A 73 3.52 -6.87 4.54
C GLU A 73 3.81 -8.34 4.24
N ARG A 74 3.44 -8.85 3.06
CA ARG A 74 3.78 -10.21 2.63
C ARG A 74 5.29 -10.41 2.49
N ILE A 75 5.99 -9.51 1.80
CA ILE A 75 7.44 -9.59 1.63
C ILE A 75 8.14 -9.56 2.99
N ARG A 76 7.71 -8.69 3.91
CA ARG A 76 8.22 -8.64 5.28
C ARG A 76 8.00 -9.96 6.02
N ALA A 77 6.83 -10.57 5.89
CA ALA A 77 6.54 -11.86 6.51
C ALA A 77 7.46 -12.98 5.98
N LEU A 78 7.70 -13.01 4.66
CA LEU A 78 8.64 -13.95 4.03
C LEU A 78 10.07 -13.73 4.52
N ILE A 79 10.58 -12.50 4.48
CA ILE A 79 11.91 -12.15 4.98
C ILE A 79 12.05 -12.55 6.45
N LYS A 80 11.04 -12.28 7.28
CA LYS A 80 11.04 -12.67 8.69
C LYS A 80 11.13 -14.18 8.85
N ALA A 81 10.34 -14.95 8.10
CA ALA A 81 10.36 -16.42 8.16
C ALA A 81 11.70 -17.01 7.70
N THR A 82 12.37 -16.40 6.73
CA THR A 82 13.68 -16.86 6.22
C THR A 82 14.87 -16.29 7.01
N SER A 83 14.65 -15.33 7.91
CA SER A 83 15.72 -14.63 8.62
C SER A 83 16.57 -15.56 9.50
N LEU A 84 17.89 -15.34 9.52
CA LEU A 84 18.82 -16.02 10.42
C LEU A 84 18.48 -15.76 11.89
N SER A 85 17.81 -14.64 12.22
CA SER A 85 17.29 -14.35 13.56
C SER A 85 16.31 -15.42 14.07
N SER A 86 15.51 -16.05 13.19
CA SER A 86 14.64 -17.18 13.57
C SER A 86 15.43 -18.43 13.94
N ARG A 87 16.64 -18.59 13.40
CA ARG A 87 17.59 -19.67 13.72
C ARG A 87 18.64 -19.24 14.75
N GLN A 88 18.57 -18.03 15.26
CA GLN A 88 19.55 -17.50 16.20
C GLN A 88 19.49 -18.23 17.54
N GLU A 89 18.33 -18.77 17.91
CA GLU A 89 18.20 -19.68 19.05
C GLU A 89 19.02 -20.96 18.85
N GLU A 90 19.06 -21.51 17.63
CA GLU A 90 19.86 -22.69 17.27
C GLU A 90 21.35 -22.44 17.46
N PHE A 91 21.82 -21.22 17.10
CA PHE A 91 23.23 -20.84 17.19
C PHE A 91 23.59 -20.08 18.47
N LYS A 92 22.64 -19.83 19.37
CA LYS A 92 22.82 -18.99 20.57
C LYS A 92 23.95 -19.54 21.45
N ALA A 93 23.93 -20.83 21.72
CA ALA A 93 24.94 -21.47 22.56
C ALA A 93 26.36 -21.35 21.96
N THR A 94 26.49 -21.56 20.65
CA THR A 94 27.78 -21.42 19.94
C THR A 94 28.26 -19.98 19.94
N ILE A 95 27.37 -19.03 19.69
CA ILE A 95 27.67 -17.58 19.74
C ILE A 95 28.12 -17.21 21.15
N ASP A 96 27.38 -17.59 22.19
CA ASP A 96 27.70 -17.31 23.59
C ASP A 96 29.07 -17.91 23.98
N GLN A 97 29.38 -19.11 23.49
CA GLN A 97 30.67 -19.77 23.73
C GLN A 97 31.83 -19.04 23.05
N ILE A 98 31.66 -18.61 21.80
CA ILE A 98 32.66 -17.83 21.06
C ILE A 98 32.85 -16.46 21.72
N THR A 99 31.78 -15.76 22.04
CA THR A 99 31.80 -14.46 22.72
C THR A 99 32.50 -14.57 24.07
N ALA A 100 32.18 -15.58 24.88
CA ALA A 100 32.84 -15.81 26.15
C ALA A 100 34.33 -16.13 26.01
N SER A 101 34.73 -16.86 24.96
CA SER A 101 36.14 -17.11 24.65
C SER A 101 36.87 -15.81 24.27
N TYR A 102 36.26 -15.02 23.38
CA TYR A 102 36.79 -13.72 22.95
C TYR A 102 36.98 -12.76 24.14
N CYS A 103 35.96 -12.60 24.99
CA CYS A 103 36.06 -11.72 26.15
C CYS A 103 37.11 -12.19 27.18
N ARG A 104 37.38 -13.49 27.27
CA ARG A 104 38.42 -14.03 28.17
C ARG A 104 39.83 -13.91 27.62
N ILE A 105 40.00 -13.94 26.31
CA ILE A 105 41.33 -14.06 25.68
C ILE A 105 41.78 -12.73 25.08
N ILE A 106 40.86 -11.94 24.54
CA ILE A 106 41.17 -10.77 23.71
C ILE A 106 40.83 -9.46 24.43
N ASP A 107 39.67 -9.36 25.11
CA ASP A 107 39.23 -8.12 25.78
C ASP A 107 39.75 -7.95 27.23
N VAL A 108 40.63 -8.83 27.71
CA VAL A 108 41.25 -8.63 29.04
C VAL A 108 42.25 -7.48 28.92
N PRO A 109 42.09 -6.37 29.68
CA PRO A 109 43.04 -5.27 29.65
C PRO A 109 44.42 -5.82 29.99
N LEU A 110 45.41 -5.57 29.13
CA LEU A 110 46.80 -5.90 29.41
C LEU A 110 47.16 -5.33 30.78
N ARG A 111 47.40 -6.19 31.77
CA ARG A 111 47.94 -5.73 33.06
C ARG A 111 49.32 -5.18 32.80
N VAL A 112 49.43 -3.86 32.69
CA VAL A 112 50.73 -3.19 32.72
C VAL A 112 51.30 -3.47 34.11
N VAL A 113 52.32 -4.32 34.17
CA VAL A 113 53.10 -4.50 35.40
C VAL A 113 53.86 -3.19 35.61
N ASN A 114 53.31 -2.31 36.45
CA ASN A 114 54.01 -1.11 36.86
C ASN A 114 55.21 -1.50 37.71
N ASN A 115 56.40 -1.43 37.13
CA ASN A 115 57.65 -1.39 37.87
C ASN A 115 57.75 0.00 38.52
N ASP A 116 57.07 0.17 39.66
CA ASP A 116 57.19 1.36 40.50
C ASP A 116 58.57 1.37 41.19
N ARG A 117 59.57 1.92 40.50
CA ARG A 117 60.69 2.58 41.15
C ARG A 117 60.80 3.99 40.58
N PHE A 118 60.19 4.96 41.26
CA PHE A 118 60.91 6.14 41.74
C PHE A 118 60.03 6.96 42.72
N GLN A 119 60.55 7.08 43.95
CA GLN A 119 60.49 8.22 44.86
C GLN A 119 59.21 8.53 45.67
N LYS A 120 59.21 8.01 46.91
CA LYS A 120 58.89 8.71 48.17
C LYS A 120 59.84 8.08 49.22
N ASN A 121 60.57 8.73 50.12
CA ASN A 121 60.73 10.10 50.61
C ASN A 121 62.04 10.11 51.44
N LYS A 122 62.62 11.31 51.61
CA LYS A 122 63.63 11.71 52.61
C LYS A 122 65.09 11.33 52.38
#